data_AF-A0A950WM70-F1
#
_entry.id   AF-A0A950WM70-F1
#
_cell.length_a   1.000
_cell.length_b   1.000
_cell.length_c   1.000
_cell.angle_alpha   90.00
_cell.angle_beta   90.00
_cell.angle_gamma   90.00
#
_symmetry.space_group_name_H-M   'P 1'
#
loop_
_entity.id
_entity.type
_entity.pdbx_description
1 polymer ?
#
loop_
_entity_poly.entity_id
_entity_poly.type
_entity_poly.pdbx_seq_one_letter_code
_entity_poly.pdbx_strand_id
1 'polypeptide(L)' 'MFQVDPWEKAADCERAIRLTIDPIHRENLTNIRDFWILLANKRRFLTEQEFANQAEAIGRIHANLTATTSIH' A
#
# COMPACT_ATOMS: atom_id res chain seq x y z
N MET A 1 -14.75 -10.11 -9.90
CA MET A 1 -13.66 -9.12 -9.78
C MET A 1 -13.19 -9.17 -8.34
N PHE A 2 -11.96 -9.62 -8.09
CA PHE A 2 -11.42 -9.66 -6.72
C PHE A 2 -11.22 -8.21 -6.25
N GLN A 3 -12.06 -7.72 -5.34
CA GLN A 3 -11.82 -6.44 -4.69
C GLN A 3 -10.59 -6.60 -3.78
N VAL A 4 -9.65 -5.66 -3.89
CA VAL A 4 -8.46 -5.61 -3.01
C VAL A 4 -8.93 -5.43 -1.58
N ASP A 5 -8.44 -6.25 -0.65
CA ASP A 5 -8.60 -6.03 0.79
C ASP A 5 -7.46 -5.12 1.30
N PRO A 6 -7.75 -3.89 1.76
CA PRO A 6 -6.74 -2.99 2.29
C PRO A 6 -6.05 -3.53 3.55
N TRP A 7 -6.73 -4.33 4.37
CA TRP A 7 -6.13 -4.90 5.58
C TRP A 7 -5.09 -5.96 5.24
N GLU A 8 -5.38 -6.81 4.25
CA GLU A 8 -4.42 -7.77 3.72
C GLU A 8 -3.18 -7.04 3.18
N LYS A 9 -3.38 -5.99 2.38
CA LYS A 9 -2.27 -5.17 1.84
C LYS A 9 -1.45 -4.47 2.92
N ALA A 10 -2.08 -3.94 3.96
CA ALA A 10 -1.37 -3.37 5.10
C ALA A 10 -0.54 -4.45 5.82
N ALA A 11 -1.11 -5.65 6.01
CA ALA A 11 -0.39 -6.77 6.63
C ALA A 11 0.78 -7.26 5.78
N ASP A 12 0.68 -7.23 4.45
CA ASP A 12 1.78 -7.54 3.52
C ASP A 12 2.93 -6.53 3.70
N CYS A 13 2.61 -5.23 3.72
CA CYS A 13 3.60 -4.17 3.94
C CYS A 13 4.28 -4.34 5.30
N GLU A 14 3.51 -4.63 6.35
CA GLU A 14 4.01 -4.88 7.69
C GLU A 14 4.97 -6.09 7.75
N ARG A 15 4.69 -7.15 6.99
CA ARG A 15 5.63 -8.27 6.84
C ARG A 15 6.91 -7.85 6.12
N ALA A 16 6.80 -7.08 5.04
CA ALA A 16 7.97 -6.58 4.30
C ALA A 16 8.85 -5.66 5.16
N ILE A 17 8.26 -4.73 5.91
CA ILE A 17 8.95 -3.79 6.83
C ILE A 17 9.85 -4.53 7.83
N ARG A 18 9.40 -5.68 8.35
CA ARG A 18 10.17 -6.50 9.28
C ARG A 18 11.39 -7.17 8.65
N LEU A 19 11.36 -7.38 7.34
CA LEU A 19 12.44 -8.02 6.58
C LEU A 19 13.38 -6.99 5.92
N THR A 20 12.96 -5.73 5.82
CA THR A 20 13.73 -4.65 5.19
C THR A 20 14.76 -4.04 6.14
N ILE A 21 16.02 -4.03 5.70
CA ILE A 21 17.14 -3.39 6.41
C ILE A 21 17.35 -1.95 5.94
N ASP A 22 17.19 -1.69 4.63
CA ASP A 22 17.37 -0.36 4.06
C ASP A 22 16.37 0.64 4.67
N PRO A 23 16.84 1.71 5.34
CA PRO A 23 15.95 2.60 6.09
C PRO A 23 15.00 3.38 5.17
N ILE A 24 15.42 3.74 3.96
CA ILE A 24 14.60 4.49 2.99
C ILE A 24 13.48 3.59 2.47
N HIS A 25 13.80 2.35 2.10
CA HIS A 25 12.82 1.37 1.66
C HIS A 25 11.85 1.02 2.79
N ARG A 26 12.34 0.93 4.03
CA ARG A 26 11.50 0.70 5.21
C ARG A 26 10.51 1.83 5.47
N GLU A 27 10.94 3.09 5.32
CA GLU A 27 10.08 4.26 5.43
C GLU A 27 9.02 4.27 4.32
N ASN A 28 9.42 3.99 3.08
CA ASN A 28 8.50 3.88 1.94
C ASN A 28 7.41 2.82 2.18
N LEU A 29 7.77 1.63 2.64
CA LEU A 29 6.81 0.58 2.99
C LEU A 29 5.91 0.98 4.16
N THR A 30 6.43 1.72 5.14
CA THR A 30 5.65 2.26 6.27
C THR A 30 4.58 3.23 5.77
N ASN A 31 4.95 4.16 4.88
CA ASN A 31 4.01 5.12 4.29
C ASN A 31 2.92 4.41 3.47
N ILE A 32 3.29 3.40 2.67
CA ILE A 32 2.32 2.60 1.90
C ILE A 32 1.36 1.85 2.83
N ARG A 33 1.88 1.21 3.89
CA ARG A 33 1.05 0.53 4.90
C ARG A 33 0.03 1.49 5.50
N ASP A 34 0.45 2.69 5.86
CA ASP A 34 -0.41 3.68 6.50
C ASP A 34 -1.49 4.19 5.54
N PHE A 35 -1.19 4.32 4.24
CA PHE A 35 -2.22 4.59 3.23
C PHE A 35 -3.27 3.48 3.12
N TRP A 36 -2.86 2.20 3.15
CA TRP A 36 -3.80 1.08 3.16
C TRP A 36 -4.68 1.08 4.41
N ILE A 37 -4.12 1.32 5.59
CA ILE A 37 -4.88 1.44 6.85
C ILE A 37 -5.88 2.59 6.78
N LEU A 38 -5.47 3.76 6.28
CA LEU A 38 -6.36 4.91 6.10
C LEU A 38 -7.51 4.60 5.14
N LEU A 39 -7.24 3.91 4.04
CA LEU A 39 -8.28 3.49 3.09
C LEU A 39 -9.25 2.49 3.73
N ALA A 40 -8.73 1.51 4.49
CA ALA A 40 -9.52 0.53 5.21
C ALA A 40 -10.51 1.20 6.18
N ASN A 41 -10.00 2.14 6.99
CA ASN A 41 -10.80 2.91 7.95
C ASN A 41 -11.86 3.77 7.26
N LYS A 42 -11.57 4.26 6.04
CA LYS A 42 -12.50 5.07 5.25
C LYS A 42 -13.51 4.26 4.45
N ARG A 43 -13.38 2.93 4.35
CA ARG A 43 -14.16 2.06 3.44
C ARG A 43 -15.67 2.31 3.50
N ARG A 44 -16.23 2.49 4.70
CA ARG A 44 -17.67 2.70 4.92
C ARG A 44 -18.19 4.07 4.45
N PHE A 45 -17.30 5.01 4.15
CA PHE A 45 -17.61 6.37 3.71
C PHE A 45 -17.36 6.57 2.21
N LEU A 46 -16.96 5.52 1.49
CA LEU A 46 -16.61 5.59 0.08
C LEU A 46 -17.57 4.74 -0.74
N THR A 47 -17.94 5.25 -1.91
CA THR A 47 -18.52 4.43 -2.97
C THR A 47 -17.51 3.38 -3.45
N GLU A 48 -17.99 2.35 -4.13
CA GLU A 48 -17.12 1.33 -4.70
C GLU A 48 -16.11 1.90 -5.70
N GLN A 49 -16.53 2.89 -6.49
CA GLN A 49 -15.65 3.54 -7.47
C GLN A 49 -14.57 4.37 -6.79
N GLU A 50 -14.91 5.17 -5.77
CA GLU A 50 -13.92 5.96 -5.02
C GLU A 50 -12.91 5.06 -4.30
N PHE A 51 -13.40 3.95 -3.73
CA PHE A 51 -12.55 2.94 -3.13
C PHE A 51 -11.60 2.32 -4.16
N ALA A 52 -12.12 1.89 -5.31
CA ALA A 52 -11.30 1.30 -6.38
C ALA A 52 -10.23 2.26 -6.89
N ASN A 53 -10.58 3.54 -7.13
CA ASN A 53 -9.64 4.56 -7.57
C ASN A 53 -8.52 4.81 -6.54
N GLN A 54 -8.86 4.88 -5.25
CA GLN A 54 -7.87 5.06 -4.20
C GLN A 54 -6.99 3.83 -4.03
N ALA A 55 -7.55 2.62 -4.09
CA ALA A 55 -6.79 1.38 -4.04
C ALA A 55 -5.81 1.27 -5.22
N GLU A 56 -6.25 1.62 -6.43
CA GLU A 56 -5.39 1.67 -7.62
C GLU A 56 -4.25 2.68 -7.45
N ALA A 57 -4.55 3.89 -6.96
CA ALA A 57 -3.54 4.92 -6.74
C ALA A 57 -2.45 4.45 -5.75
N ILE A 58 -2.83 3.83 -4.63
CA ILE A 58 -1.87 3.27 -3.66
C ILE A 58 -1.05 2.14 -4.31
N GLY A 59 -1.71 1.26 -5.07
CA GLY A 59 -1.04 0.18 -5.81
C GLY A 59 0.02 0.69 -6.80
N ARG A 60 -0.27 1.78 -7.53
CA ARG A 60 0.67 2.41 -8.46
C ARG A 60 1.88 3.03 -7.75
N ILE A 61 1.66 3.70 -6.61
CA ILE A 61 2.76 4.24 -5.78
C ILE A 61 3.69 3.10 -5.35
N HIS A 62 3.12 2.00 -4.85
CA HIS A 62 3.89 0.83 -4.43
C HIS A 62 4.71 0.22 -5.57
N ALA A 63 4.11 0.05 -6.75
CA ALA A 63 4.79 -0.48 -7.93
C ALA A 63 5.95 0.43 -8.38
N ASN A 64 5.73 1.75 -8.41
CA ASN A 64 6.75 2.72 -8.80
C ASN A 64 7.95 2.72 -7.86
N LEU A 65 7.71 2.67 -6.55
CA LEU A 65 8.79 2.62 -5.55
C LEU A 65 9.62 1.33 -5.67
N THR A 66 8.98 0.21 -5.99
CA THR A 66 9.68 -1.06 -6.25
C THR A 66 10.51 -0.99 -7.54
N ALA A 67 9.99 -0.35 -8.59
CA ALA A 67 10.71 -0.17 -9.85
C ALA A 67 11.96 0.71 -9.68
N THR A 68 11.90 1.77 -8.87
CA THR A 68 13.06 2.63 -8.61
C THR A 68 14.16 1.93 -7.80
N THR A 69 13.80 1.06 -6.85
CA THR A 69 14.80 0.28 -6.09
C THR A 69 15.53 -0.76 -6.95
N SER A 70 14.91 -1.31 -7.99
CA SER A 70 15.53 -2.33 -8.86
C SER A 70 16.51 -1.76 -9.90
N ILE A 71 16.61 -0.44 -10.06
CA ILE A 71 17.47 0.21 -11.08
C ILE A 71 18.82 0.66 -10.49
N HIS A 72 19.09 0.39 -9.21
CA HIS A 72 20.33 0.76 -8.52
C HIS A 72 21.15 -0.43 -8.03
#